data_AF-A0A966S765-F1
#
_entry.id   AF-A0A966S765-F1
#
_cell.length_a   1.000
_cell.length_b   1.000
_cell.length_c   1.000
_cell.angle_alpha   90.00
_cell.angle_beta   90.00
_cell.angle_gamma   90.00
#
_symmetry.space_group_name_H-M   'P 1'
#
loop_
_entity.id
_entity.type
_entity.pdbx_description
1 polymer ?
#
loop_
_entity_poly.entity_id
_entity_poly.type
_entity_poly.pdbx_seq_one_letter_code
_entity_poly.pdbx_strand_id
1 'polypeptide(L)'
;QKFGKQVGGDILADKKTFLLIHALETADKADVAILQSWLGKQGDNKVNDVLSVYRKCGIDHWALSLKNKFLDEALADLDQIAVVSARKKPLIELAEYLIKRDV
;
A
#
# COMPACT_ATOMS: atom_id res chain seq x y z
N GLN A 1 -20.60 0.15 7.35
CA GLN A 1 -20.16 1.54 7.63
C GLN A 1 -18.90 1.48 8.48
N LYS A 2 -17.72 1.85 7.93
CA LYS A 2 -16.53 2.08 8.74
C LYS A 2 -16.69 3.40 9.48
N PHE A 3 -17.39 3.37 10.60
CA PHE A 3 -17.51 4.51 11.51
C PHE A 3 -16.10 4.94 11.97
N GLY A 4 -15.73 6.19 11.67
CA GLY A 4 -14.70 6.91 12.43
C GLY A 4 -13.32 7.12 11.81
N LYS A 5 -12.95 6.51 10.67
CA LYS A 5 -11.67 6.81 10.01
C LYS A 5 -11.85 7.76 8.83
N GLN A 6 -11.26 8.95 8.96
CA GLN A 6 -11.12 9.89 7.85
C GLN A 6 -10.34 9.22 6.70
N VAL A 7 -11.03 9.03 5.57
CA VAL A 7 -10.39 8.52 4.35
C VAL A 7 -9.36 9.52 3.86
N GLY A 8 -8.16 9.05 3.50
CA GLY A 8 -7.09 9.92 3.02
C GLY A 8 -6.40 10.75 4.12
N GLY A 9 -6.55 10.41 5.40
CA GLY A 9 -5.88 11.13 6.50
C GLY A 9 -4.36 11.28 6.32
N ASP A 10 -3.69 10.26 5.79
CA ASP A 10 -2.25 10.32 5.50
C ASP A 10 -1.91 11.29 4.35
N ILE A 11 -2.80 11.41 3.35
CA ILE A 11 -2.68 12.37 2.24
C ILE A 11 -2.87 13.79 2.77
N LEU A 12 -3.89 14.00 3.61
CA LEU A 12 -4.17 15.31 4.21
C LEU A 12 -3.02 15.77 5.11
N ALA A 13 -2.42 14.84 5.87
CA ALA A 13 -1.28 15.10 6.73
C ALA A 13 0.09 15.17 6.01
N ASP A 14 0.12 15.13 4.68
CA ASP A 14 1.36 15.15 3.87
C ASP A 14 2.39 14.10 4.29
N LYS A 15 1.92 12.92 4.71
CA LYS A 15 2.83 11.84 5.07
C LYS A 15 3.55 11.34 3.82
N LYS A 16 4.86 11.15 3.94
CA LYS A 16 5.72 10.50 2.94
C LYS A 16 5.46 8.99 2.92
N THR A 17 4.26 8.62 2.50
CA THR A 17 3.83 7.22 2.44
C THR A 17 4.53 6.48 1.30
N PHE A 18 4.60 5.16 1.44
CA PHE A 18 5.12 4.27 0.41
C PHE A 18 4.44 4.48 -0.96
N LEU A 19 3.11 4.69 -0.96
CA LEU A 19 2.33 4.95 -2.17
C LEU A 19 2.71 6.29 -2.82
N LEU A 20 2.90 7.34 -2.02
CA LEU A 20 3.27 8.67 -2.52
C LEU A 20 4.66 8.69 -3.15
N ILE A 21 5.63 8.05 -2.47
CA ILE A 21 7.01 7.98 -2.96
C ILE A 21 7.04 7.28 -4.32
N HIS A 22 6.39 6.12 -4.43
CA HIS A 22 6.37 5.37 -5.68
C HIS A 22 5.61 6.09 -6.80
N ALA A 23 4.51 6.79 -6.47
CA ALA A 23 3.79 7.61 -7.44
C ALA A 23 4.68 8.73 -8.00
N LEU A 24 5.47 9.41 -7.15
CA LEU A 24 6.40 10.45 -7.60
C LEU A 24 7.54 9.91 -8.47
N GLU A 25 7.94 8.64 -8.29
CA GLU A 25 9.00 8.00 -9.07
C GLU A 25 8.54 7.51 -10.44
N THR A 26 7.27 7.12 -10.58
CA THR A 26 6.76 6.40 -11.76
C THR A 26 5.76 7.18 -12.60
N ALA A 27 5.15 8.23 -12.04
CA ALA A 27 4.15 9.03 -12.74
C ALA A 27 4.75 9.88 -13.87
N ASP A 28 3.90 10.27 -14.82
CA ASP A 28 4.29 11.21 -15.87
C ASP A 28 4.49 12.63 -15.29
N LYS A 29 5.08 13.54 -16.08
CA LYS A 29 5.37 14.91 -15.63
C LYS A 29 4.11 15.68 -15.20
N ALA A 30 2.96 15.43 -15.83
CA ALA A 30 1.72 16.13 -15.50
C ALA A 30 1.16 15.64 -14.16
N ASP A 31 1.18 14.34 -13.94
CA ASP A 31 0.74 13.71 -12.69
C ASP A 31 1.67 14.06 -11.52
N VAL A 32 2.99 14.07 -11.74
CA VAL A 32 3.96 14.56 -10.75
C VAL A 32 3.67 16.01 -10.36
N ALA A 33 3.35 16.87 -11.33
CA ALA A 33 3.00 18.25 -11.06
C ALA A 33 1.72 18.36 -10.21
N ILE A 34 0.71 17.50 -10.45
CA ILE A 34 -0.50 17.42 -9.62
C ILE A 34 -0.12 17.04 -8.18
N LEU A 35 0.64 15.96 -7.99
CA LEU A 35 1.07 15.49 -6.67
C LEU A 35 1.86 16.58 -5.92
N GLN A 36 2.84 17.20 -6.58
CA GLN A 36 3.64 18.27 -6.00
C GLN A 36 2.82 19.52 -5.68
N SER A 37 1.81 19.84 -6.50
CA SER A 37 0.95 21.00 -6.26
C SER A 37 0.17 20.91 -4.95
N TRP A 38 -0.08 19.69 -4.46
CA TRP A 38 -0.81 19.39 -3.24
C TRP A 38 0.06 19.30 -1.97
N LEU A 39 1.38 19.09 -2.11
CA LEU A 39 2.29 18.98 -0.97
C LEU A 39 2.33 20.31 -0.19
N GLY A 40 2.11 20.24 1.13
CA GLY A 40 2.08 21.41 2.00
C GLY A 40 0.82 22.27 1.88
N LYS A 41 -0.17 21.83 1.10
CA LYS A 41 -1.47 22.51 0.95
C LYS A 41 -2.60 21.68 1.51
N GLN A 42 -3.63 22.36 1.99
CA GLN A 42 -4.91 21.75 2.36
C GLN A 42 -5.97 22.14 1.33
N GLY A 43 -6.96 21.28 1.14
CA GLY A 43 -8.08 21.56 0.26
C GLY A 43 -8.99 20.35 0.11
N ASP A 44 -10.28 20.62 -0.10
CA ASP A 44 -11.32 19.59 -0.13
C ASP A 44 -11.09 18.54 -1.23
N ASN A 45 -10.47 18.95 -2.34
CA ASN A 45 -10.18 18.07 -3.48
C ASN A 45 -8.86 17.30 -3.36
N LYS A 46 -7.99 17.62 -2.38
CA LYS A 46 -6.65 17.04 -2.27
C LYS A 46 -6.65 15.52 -2.29
N VAL A 47 -7.53 14.91 -1.49
CA VAL A 47 -7.62 13.44 -1.40
C VAL A 47 -8.05 12.84 -2.73
N ASN A 48 -9.04 13.43 -3.39
CA ASN A 48 -9.57 12.91 -4.65
C ASN A 48 -8.54 13.02 -5.77
N ASP A 49 -7.85 14.15 -5.89
CA ASP A 49 -6.85 14.39 -6.92
C ASP A 49 -5.66 13.44 -6.76
N VAL A 50 -5.13 13.30 -5.54
CA VAL A 50 -4.03 12.36 -5.26
C VAL A 50 -4.45 10.92 -5.52
N LEU A 51 -5.66 10.51 -5.11
CA LEU A 51 -6.16 9.16 -5.40
C LEU A 51 -6.40 8.92 -6.90
N SER A 52 -6.77 9.95 -7.66
CA SER A 52 -6.93 9.83 -9.12
C SER A 52 -5.59 9.58 -9.80
N VAL A 53 -4.53 10.26 -9.38
CA VAL A 53 -3.17 10.02 -9.85
C VAL A 53 -2.73 8.60 -9.48
N TYR A 54 -2.96 8.15 -8.24
CA TYR A 54 -2.59 6.79 -7.84
C TYR A 54 -3.24 5.71 -8.72
N ARG A 55 -4.53 5.87 -9.05
CA ARG A 55 -5.24 4.94 -9.94
C ARG A 55 -4.69 5.01 -11.37
N LYS A 56 -4.45 6.23 -11.89
CA LYS A 56 -3.89 6.42 -13.24
C LYS A 56 -2.50 5.78 -13.37
N CYS A 57 -1.67 5.87 -12.33
CA CYS A 57 -0.34 5.28 -12.29
C CYS A 57 -0.33 3.79 -11.87
N GLY A 58 -1.49 3.18 -11.59
CA GLY A 58 -1.58 1.77 -11.19
C GLY A 58 -0.91 1.44 -9.84
N ILE A 59 -0.83 2.42 -8.93
CA ILE A 59 -0.15 2.30 -7.63
C ILE A 59 -0.83 1.28 -6.72
N ASP A 60 -2.15 1.12 -6.84
CA ASP A 60 -2.93 0.10 -6.15
C ASP A 60 -2.54 -1.32 -6.59
N HIS A 61 -2.48 -1.56 -7.90
CA HIS A 61 -2.04 -2.84 -8.46
C HIS A 61 -0.58 -3.15 -8.10
N TRP A 62 0.30 -2.14 -8.18
CA TRP A 62 1.69 -2.28 -7.79
C TRP A 62 1.83 -2.67 -6.31
N ALA A 63 1.13 -1.98 -5.41
CA ALA A 63 1.18 -2.28 -3.98
C ALA A 63 0.64 -3.68 -3.67
N LEU A 64 -0.43 -4.11 -4.35
CA LEU A 64 -0.96 -5.48 -4.22
C LEU A 64 0.02 -6.52 -4.75
N SER A 65 0.68 -6.26 -5.88
CA SER A 65 1.69 -7.15 -6.44
C SER A 65 2.87 -7.30 -5.50
N LEU A 66 3.33 -6.21 -4.91
CA LEU A 66 4.44 -6.24 -3.95
C LEU A 66 4.07 -6.95 -2.65
N LYS A 67 2.84 -6.76 -2.16
CA LYS A 67 2.30 -7.52 -1.01
C LYS A 67 2.38 -9.02 -1.26
N ASN A 68 1.93 -9.48 -2.44
CA ASN A 68 1.94 -10.90 -2.78
C ASN A 68 3.37 -11.42 -2.95
N LYS A 69 4.24 -10.65 -3.62
CA LYS A 69 5.67 -10.99 -3.76
C LYS A 69 6.33 -11.26 -2.40
N PHE A 70 6.18 -10.36 -1.44
CA PHE A 70 6.79 -10.53 -0.13
C PHE A 70 6.15 -11.65 0.69
N LEU A 71 4.86 -11.94 0.48
CA LEU A 71 4.22 -13.11 1.09
C LEU A 71 4.83 -14.40 0.54
N ASP A 72 4.95 -14.51 -0.77
CA ASP A 72 5.49 -15.69 -1.44
C ASP A 72 6.96 -15.94 -1.04
N GLU A 73 7.78 -14.87 -1.01
CA GLU A 73 9.17 -14.93 -0.51
C GLU A 73 9.21 -15.41 0.94
N ALA A 74 8.40 -14.83 1.83
CA ALA A 74 8.39 -15.21 3.24
C ALA A 74 7.93 -16.67 3.48
N LEU A 75 6.96 -17.16 2.69
CA LEU A 75 6.51 -18.54 2.78
C LEU A 75 7.56 -19.52 2.23
N ALA A 76 8.26 -19.16 1.15
CA ALA A 76 9.36 -19.95 0.61
C ALA A 76 10.54 -20.03 1.60
N ASP A 77 10.88 -18.93 2.27
CA ASP A 77 11.91 -18.91 3.31
C ASP A 77 11.50 -19.76 4.52
N LEU A 78 10.25 -19.67 4.96
CA LEU A 78 9.71 -20.50 6.04
C LEU A 78 9.75 -22.00 5.69
N ASP A 79 9.50 -22.36 4.44
CA ASP A 79 9.54 -23.75 3.99
C ASP A 79 10.97 -24.33 4.02
N GLN A 80 11.99 -23.52 3.77
CA GLN A 80 13.40 -23.95 3.83
C GLN A 80 13.90 -24.22 5.26
N ILE A 81 13.19 -23.77 6.30
CA ILE A 81 13.59 -24.01 7.69
C ILE A 81 13.47 -25.51 8.03
N ALA A 82 14.57 -26.11 8.50
CA ALA A 82 14.68 -27.54 8.83
C ALA A 82 13.97 -27.92 10.15
N VAL A 83 12.65 -27.77 10.18
CA VAL A 83 11.76 -28.21 11.26
C VAL A 83 10.53 -28.89 10.68
N VAL A 84 9.88 -29.75 11.48
CA VAL A 84 8.63 -30.41 11.07
C VAL A 84 7.57 -29.36 10.70
N SER A 85 6.83 -29.59 9.61
CA SER A 85 5.87 -28.62 9.06
C SER A 85 4.79 -28.20 10.07
N ALA A 86 4.44 -29.08 11.01
CA ALA A 86 3.51 -28.77 12.10
C ALA A 86 3.94 -27.56 12.95
N ARG A 87 5.25 -27.32 13.10
CA ARG A 87 5.77 -26.14 13.84
C ARG A 87 5.65 -24.84 13.05
N LYS A 88 5.51 -24.92 11.72
CA LYS A 88 5.38 -23.76 10.82
C LYS A 88 3.92 -23.30 10.70
N LYS A 89 2.96 -24.20 10.95
CA LYS A 89 1.52 -23.94 10.79
C LYS A 89 1.02 -22.65 11.46
N PRO A 90 1.37 -22.32 12.73
CA PRO A 90 0.89 -21.08 13.35
C PRO A 90 1.36 -19.81 12.64
N LEU A 91 2.55 -19.82 12.04
CA LEU A 91 3.09 -18.68 11.30
C LEU A 91 2.39 -18.52 9.94
N ILE A 92 2.08 -19.63 9.27
CA ILE A 92 1.31 -19.64 8.03
C ILE A 92 -0.10 -19.10 8.27
N GLU A 93 -0.78 -19.58 9.31
CA GLU A 93 -2.13 -19.11 9.68
C GLU A 93 -2.13 -17.62 10.02
N LEU A 94 -1.11 -17.13 10.72
CA LEU A 94 -0.94 -15.70 10.99
C LEU A 94 -0.73 -14.89 9.69
N ALA A 95 0.13 -15.37 8.79
CA ALA A 95 0.38 -14.72 7.50
C ALA A 95 -0.90 -14.63 6.66
N GLU A 96 -1.65 -15.73 6.55
CA GLU A 96 -2.93 -15.75 5.86
C GLU A 96 -3.95 -14.79 6.48
N TYR A 97 -4.03 -14.74 7.82
CA TYR A 97 -4.91 -13.82 8.53
C TYR A 97 -4.56 -12.35 8.24
N LEU A 98 -3.27 -12.01 8.20
CA LEU A 98 -2.82 -10.66 7.91
C LEU A 98 -3.11 -10.24 6.46
N ILE A 99 -3.02 -11.17 5.52
CA ILE A 99 -3.20 -10.91 4.07
C ILE A 99 -4.68 -10.83 3.66
N LYS A 100 -5.55 -11.63 4.30
CA LYS A 100 -7.00 -11.69 4.04
C LYS A 100 -7.80 -10.60 4.78
N ARG A 101 -7.14 -9.61 5.39
CA ARG A 101 -7.84 -8.51 6.05
C ARG A 101 -8.71 -7.75 5.05
N ASP A 102 -10.02 -7.95 5.13
CA ASP A 102 -11.00 -7.09 4.47
C ASP A 102 -10.80 -5.65 4.96
N VAL A 103 -10.63 -4.75 4.00
CA VAL A 103 -10.64 -3.30 4.23
C VAL A 103 -12.10 -2.87 4.19
#